data_AF-A0A443KG43-F1
#
_entry.id   AF-A0A443KG43-F1
#
_cell.length_a   1.000
_cell.length_b   1.000
_cell.length_c   1.000
_cell.angle_alpha   90.00
_cell.angle_beta   90.00
_cell.angle_gamma   90.00
#
_symmetry.space_group_name_H-M   'P 1'
#
loop_
_entity.id
_entity.type
_entity.pdbx_description
1 polymer ?
#
loop_
_entity_poly.entity_id
_entity_poly.type
_entity_poly.pdbx_seq_one_letter_code
_entity_poly.pdbx_strand_id
1 'polypeptide(L)'
;MFFDTVNPDVQDCFQTGYSPDKMASFMAHYGAINPWRAHFAHMEPLKAWSSEQLLPHRDLVKTEFHADWLRPQGDISAGAGMILQRDARRLLILGGHIRMKDQDRLEAPWMMLANMLGPALRHAVELNHILSGLRLENALLAQGLTPTGAAILVLSDDRRILFANAMGERDLARGEALGGDLWRRLHLRDALSDRAFEAGLRRCRPNAPPIALRVAEPGTGASRIAHLLRVGPEVLPFAGIDTLRRTAPDSVVVLVIPAASAAETLMRYLGLTLAESEVALALHSGQTPTEIAAARGVSVHTVRSQTKAVLGKCAVRRQSELVALIGRLVR
;
A
#
# COMPACT_ATOMS: atom_id res chain seq x y z
N MET A 1 -5.83 5.58 17.07
CA MET A 1 -4.53 5.51 16.37
C MET A 1 -4.33 4.11 15.86
N PHE A 2 -3.68 3.97 14.72
CA PHE A 2 -3.26 2.73 14.10
C PHE A 2 -1.74 2.75 13.96
N PHE A 3 -1.10 1.66 14.35
CA PHE A 3 0.32 1.45 14.15
C PHE A 3 0.52 0.14 13.39
N ASP A 4 1.39 0.16 12.39
CA ASP A 4 1.93 -1.06 11.81
C ASP A 4 3.02 -1.61 12.75
N THR A 5 2.89 -2.86 13.17
CA THR A 5 3.84 -3.49 14.11
C THR A 5 5.10 -4.02 13.41
N VAL A 6 5.09 -4.12 12.08
CA VAL A 6 6.26 -4.45 11.25
C VAL A 6 7.01 -3.17 10.85
N ASN A 7 6.29 -2.06 10.67
CA ASN A 7 6.89 -0.76 10.38
C ASN A 7 6.44 0.33 11.38
N PRO A 8 7.21 0.56 12.46
CA PRO A 8 6.81 1.46 13.55
C PRO A 8 6.69 2.95 13.17
N ASP A 9 7.12 3.33 11.95
CA ASP A 9 7.01 4.67 11.39
C ASP A 9 5.65 4.92 10.70
N VAL A 10 4.84 3.87 10.55
CA VAL A 10 3.48 3.97 9.99
C VAL A 10 2.51 4.22 11.13
N GLN A 11 2.24 5.50 11.35
CA GLN A 11 1.23 5.95 12.29
C GLN A 11 0.10 6.66 11.54
N ASP A 12 -1.09 6.08 11.56
CA ASP A 12 -2.30 6.73 11.07
C ASP A 12 -3.24 7.00 12.24
N CYS A 13 -3.77 8.22 12.33
CA CYS A 13 -4.58 8.63 13.45
C CYS A 13 -5.84 9.36 12.96
N PHE A 14 -7.01 8.77 13.22
CA PHE A 14 -8.25 9.53 13.29
C PHE A 14 -8.35 10.17 14.67
N GLN A 15 -8.56 11.48 14.71
CA GLN A 15 -8.66 12.26 15.94
C GLN A 15 -9.66 13.41 15.79
N THR A 16 -10.23 13.82 16.91
CA THR A 16 -10.97 15.07 17.04
C THR A 16 -10.50 15.77 18.33
N GLY A 17 -10.52 17.10 18.33
CA GLY A 17 -10.15 17.93 19.49
C GLY A 17 -8.75 18.53 19.45
N TYR A 18 -7.79 17.92 18.74
CA TYR A 18 -6.45 18.52 18.53
C TYR A 18 -6.42 19.38 17.27
N SER A 19 -5.75 20.54 17.35
CA SER A 19 -5.50 21.38 16.16
C SER A 19 -4.59 20.68 15.14
N PRO A 20 -4.71 20.98 13.84
CA PRO A 20 -3.86 20.39 12.80
C PRO A 20 -2.36 20.54 13.06
N ASP A 21 -1.91 21.72 13.49
CA ASP A 21 -0.49 22.00 13.76
C ASP A 21 0.06 21.15 14.91
N LYS A 22 -0.75 20.95 15.96
CA LYS A 22 -0.36 20.09 17.09
C LYS A 22 -0.25 18.63 16.67
N MET A 23 -1.16 18.15 15.82
CA MET A 23 -1.06 16.80 15.28
C MET A 23 0.12 16.65 14.32
N ALA A 24 0.44 17.67 13.51
CA ALA A 24 1.62 17.66 12.66
C ALA A 24 2.92 17.54 13.49
N SER A 25 3.04 18.31 14.58
CA SER A 25 4.18 18.19 15.50
C SER A 25 4.25 16.83 16.22
N PHE A 26 3.09 16.21 16.49
CA PHE A 26 3.04 14.86 17.05
C PHE A 26 3.60 13.83 16.08
N MET A 27 3.15 13.85 14.82
CA MET A 27 3.65 12.94 13.80
C MET A 27 5.15 13.15 13.51
N ALA A 28 5.63 14.40 13.59
CA ALA A 28 7.02 14.72 13.29
C ALA A 28 8.00 14.36 14.41
N HIS A 29 7.57 14.40 15.69
CA HIS A 29 8.47 14.24 16.83
C HIS A 29 7.80 13.56 18.03
N TYR A 30 6.74 14.16 18.59
CA TYR A 30 6.24 13.76 19.91
C TYR A 30 5.64 12.35 19.95
N GLY A 31 5.18 11.80 18.82
CA GLY A 31 4.70 10.42 18.72
C GLY A 31 5.82 9.38 18.92
N ALA A 32 7.07 9.71 18.59
CA ALA A 32 8.22 8.84 18.81
C ALA A 32 8.61 8.78 20.29
N ILE A 33 8.50 9.90 21.02
CA ILE A 33 8.84 10.02 22.44
C ILE A 33 7.62 9.88 23.37
N ASN A 34 6.45 9.50 22.85
CA ASN A 34 5.25 9.28 23.64
C ASN A 34 5.48 8.14 24.66
N PRO A 35 5.49 8.43 25.97
CA PRO A 35 5.92 7.46 26.98
C PRO A 35 4.93 6.30 27.15
N TRP A 36 3.64 6.49 26.83
CA TRP A 36 2.66 5.40 26.89
C TRP A 36 2.90 4.31 25.84
N ARG A 37 3.62 4.61 24.76
CA ARG A 37 3.91 3.66 23.68
C ARG A 37 4.64 2.41 24.19
N ALA A 38 5.53 2.57 25.17
CA ALA A 38 6.27 1.47 25.78
C ALA A 38 5.36 0.44 26.49
N HIS A 39 4.15 0.85 26.87
CA HIS A 39 3.22 0.01 27.62
C HIS A 39 2.21 -0.74 26.73
N PHE A 40 2.07 -0.37 25.45
CA PHE A 40 1.08 -0.97 24.54
C PHE A 40 1.25 -2.49 24.34
N ALA A 41 2.49 -2.99 24.44
CA ALA A 41 2.78 -4.43 24.37
C ALA A 41 2.22 -5.23 25.56
N HIS A 42 2.03 -4.58 26.71
CA HIS A 42 1.56 -5.20 27.95
C HIS A 42 0.05 -5.03 28.16
N MET A 43 -0.59 -4.10 27.44
CA MET A 43 -2.03 -3.92 27.50
C MET A 43 -2.76 -5.13 26.95
N GLU A 44 -3.77 -5.59 27.70
CA GLU A 44 -4.72 -6.60 27.26
C GLU A 44 -5.69 -6.00 26.22
N PRO A 45 -5.88 -6.62 25.04
CA PRO A 45 -6.86 -6.17 24.07
C PRO A 45 -8.29 -6.16 24.63
N LEU A 46 -9.11 -5.23 24.15
CA LEU A 46 -10.50 -4.99 24.57
C LEU A 46 -10.71 -4.64 26.04
N LYS A 47 -9.64 -4.22 26.73
CA LYS A 47 -9.70 -3.67 28.08
C LYS A 47 -9.23 -2.23 28.07
N ALA A 48 -10.03 -1.33 28.66
CA ALA A 48 -9.62 0.05 28.87
C ALA A 48 -8.65 0.16 30.05
N TRP A 49 -7.60 0.95 29.87
CA TRP A 49 -6.58 1.26 30.87
C TRP A 49 -6.51 2.77 31.05
N SER A 50 -6.54 3.26 32.28
CA SER A 50 -6.34 4.69 32.53
C SER A 50 -4.88 5.09 32.29
N SER A 51 -4.67 6.37 32.00
CA SER A 51 -3.36 6.98 31.85
C SER A 51 -2.49 6.73 33.09
N GLU A 52 -3.06 6.87 34.29
CA GLU A 52 -2.40 6.62 35.58
C GLU A 52 -1.98 5.15 35.76
N GLN A 53 -2.78 4.18 35.29
CA GLN A 53 -2.44 2.76 35.34
C GLN A 53 -1.29 2.39 34.39
N LEU A 54 -1.17 3.10 33.26
CA LEU A 54 -0.12 2.87 32.27
C LEU A 54 1.19 3.57 32.67
N LEU A 55 1.11 4.84 33.06
CA LEU A 55 2.22 5.65 33.50
C LEU A 55 1.71 6.63 34.57
N PRO A 56 2.14 6.48 35.85
CA PRO A 56 1.74 7.40 36.90
C PRO A 56 2.02 8.86 36.53
N HIS A 57 1.07 9.76 36.82
CA HIS A 57 1.16 11.17 36.45
C HIS A 57 2.45 11.82 36.96
N ARG A 58 2.92 11.43 38.15
CA ARG A 58 4.18 11.89 38.75
C ARG A 58 5.43 11.62 37.89
N ASP A 59 5.36 10.62 37.01
CA ASP A 59 6.44 10.24 36.11
C ASP A 59 6.22 10.84 34.72
N LEU A 60 4.96 10.96 34.27
CA LEU A 60 4.59 11.69 33.06
C LEU A 60 5.09 13.14 33.10
N VAL A 61 4.90 13.85 34.22
CA VAL A 61 5.28 15.27 34.35
C VAL A 61 6.77 15.55 34.17
N LYS A 62 7.62 14.52 34.27
CA LYS A 62 9.08 14.61 34.09
C LYS A 62 9.50 14.48 32.63
N THR A 63 8.58 14.20 31.72
CA THR A 63 8.88 13.94 30.30
C THR A 63 8.79 15.21 29.46
N GLU A 64 9.58 15.27 28.38
CA GLU A 64 9.46 16.30 27.33
C GLU A 64 8.07 16.29 26.71
N PHE A 65 7.53 15.09 26.44
CA PHE A 65 6.18 14.90 25.89
C PHE A 65 5.11 15.63 26.72
N HIS A 66 5.20 15.56 28.04
CA HIS A 66 4.29 16.32 28.91
C HIS A 66 4.56 17.83 28.86
N ALA A 67 5.80 18.24 29.09
CA ALA A 67 6.17 19.65 29.25
C ALA A 67 5.86 20.47 27.98
N ASP A 68 6.20 19.93 26.82
CA ASP A 68 6.23 20.68 25.57
C ASP A 68 5.04 20.36 24.66
N TRP A 69 4.42 19.18 24.80
CA TRP A 69 3.27 18.79 24.00
C TRP A 69 1.95 18.80 24.79
N LEU A 70 1.79 18.05 25.89
CA LEU A 70 0.50 17.96 26.58
C LEU A 70 0.11 19.23 27.35
N ARG A 71 1.04 19.78 28.14
CA ARG A 71 0.77 20.91 29.04
C ARG A 71 0.30 22.18 28.32
N PRO A 72 0.93 22.63 27.21
CA PRO A 72 0.49 23.83 26.49
C PRO A 72 -0.90 23.70 25.85
N GLN A 73 -1.46 22.49 25.78
CA GLN A 73 -2.76 22.19 25.18
C GLN A 73 -3.90 22.17 26.20
N GLY A 74 -3.71 22.80 27.36
CA GLY A 74 -4.67 22.80 28.46
C GLY A 74 -4.48 21.64 29.43
N ASP A 75 -3.24 21.12 29.50
CA ASP A 75 -2.84 20.03 30.39
C ASP A 75 -3.64 18.75 30.19
N ILE A 76 -3.56 18.19 28.98
CA ILE A 76 -4.28 16.97 28.57
C ILE A 76 -3.53 15.72 29.05
N SER A 77 -3.30 15.64 30.36
CA SER A 77 -2.44 14.65 31.00
C SER A 77 -3.19 13.45 31.60
N ALA A 78 -4.53 13.46 31.53
CA ALA A 78 -5.40 12.37 31.97
C ALA A 78 -6.07 11.68 30.78
N GLY A 79 -6.77 10.56 31.02
CA GLY A 79 -7.50 9.85 29.96
C GLY A 79 -7.37 8.34 30.06
N ALA A 80 -7.89 7.65 29.05
CA ALA A 80 -7.77 6.20 28.96
C ALA A 80 -7.61 5.71 27.53
N GLY A 81 -6.88 4.61 27.38
CA GLY A 81 -6.64 3.93 26.12
C GLY A 81 -7.10 2.47 26.16
N MET A 82 -7.44 1.93 24.99
CA MET A 82 -7.76 0.53 24.78
C MET A 82 -7.08 0.05 23.51
N ILE A 83 -6.46 -1.12 23.57
CA ILE A 83 -6.05 -1.86 22.37
C ILE A 83 -7.28 -2.57 21.82
N LEU A 84 -7.79 -2.15 20.66
CA LEU A 84 -8.89 -2.83 19.98
C LEU A 84 -8.42 -4.13 19.33
N GLN A 85 -7.25 -4.10 18.70
CA GLN A 85 -6.64 -5.25 18.04
C GLN A 85 -5.12 -5.14 18.10
N ARG A 86 -4.46 -6.27 18.34
CA ARG A 86 -3.00 -6.41 18.24
C ARG A 86 -2.67 -7.75 17.60
N ASP A 87 -2.01 -7.70 16.45
CA ASP A 87 -1.44 -8.85 15.76
C ASP A 87 -0.02 -8.54 15.23
N ALA A 88 0.59 -9.51 14.55
CA ALA A 88 1.96 -9.39 14.04
C ALA A 88 2.13 -8.28 12.98
N ARG A 89 1.06 -7.68 12.48
CA ARG A 89 1.07 -6.61 11.48
C ARG A 89 0.33 -5.34 11.88
N ARG A 90 -0.56 -5.40 12.88
CA ARG A 90 -1.50 -4.32 13.19
C ARG A 90 -1.65 -4.09 14.68
N LEU A 91 -1.67 -2.82 15.06
CA LEU A 91 -2.06 -2.35 16.38
C LEU A 91 -3.13 -1.26 16.20
N LEU A 92 -4.37 -1.55 16.60
CA LEU A 92 -5.47 -0.59 16.59
C LEU A 92 -5.75 -0.13 18.02
N ILE A 93 -5.76 1.18 18.23
CA ILE A 93 -5.91 1.82 19.53
C ILE A 93 -7.08 2.81 19.51
N LEU A 94 -7.96 2.69 20.50
CA LEU A 94 -8.96 3.69 20.87
C LEU A 94 -8.44 4.46 22.09
N GLY A 95 -8.46 5.79 22.03
CA GLY A 95 -7.97 6.63 23.12
C GLY A 95 -8.85 7.85 23.33
N GLY A 96 -9.00 8.26 24.59
CA GLY A 96 -9.67 9.48 24.99
C GLY A 96 -8.72 10.27 25.86
N HIS A 97 -8.33 11.46 25.40
CA HIS A 97 -7.39 12.33 26.10
C HIS A 97 -8.19 13.42 26.83
N ILE A 98 -7.92 13.58 28.12
CA ILE A 98 -8.72 14.37 29.04
C ILE A 98 -7.80 15.39 29.73
N ARG A 99 -8.27 16.62 29.90
CA ARG A 99 -7.54 17.61 30.70
C ARG A 99 -7.47 17.14 32.14
N MET A 100 -6.33 17.31 32.80
CA MET A 100 -6.11 16.83 34.17
C MET A 100 -7.21 17.33 35.13
N LYS A 101 -7.62 18.60 35.00
CA LYS A 101 -8.72 19.19 35.77
C LYS A 101 -10.11 18.54 35.58
N ASP A 102 -10.29 17.78 34.49
CA ASP A 102 -11.55 17.13 34.11
C ASP A 102 -11.52 15.61 34.41
N GLN A 103 -10.42 15.06 34.96
CA GLN A 103 -10.19 13.63 35.16
C GLN A 103 -11.33 12.96 35.95
N ASP A 104 -11.61 13.46 37.16
CA ASP A 104 -12.60 12.89 38.09
C ASP A 104 -14.00 12.78 37.47
N ARG A 105 -14.32 13.68 36.55
CA ARG A 105 -15.63 13.74 35.90
C ARG A 105 -15.73 12.85 34.67
N LEU A 106 -14.65 12.71 33.90
CA LEU A 106 -14.72 12.16 32.53
C LEU A 106 -14.02 10.81 32.34
N GLU A 107 -13.00 10.47 33.14
CA GLU A 107 -12.16 9.28 32.91
C GLU A 107 -12.95 7.96 33.10
N ALA A 108 -13.64 7.81 34.22
CA ALA A 108 -14.44 6.61 34.48
C ALA A 108 -15.60 6.41 33.47
N PRO A 109 -16.42 7.44 33.15
CA PRO A 109 -17.42 7.32 32.09
C PRO A 109 -16.82 6.96 30.72
N TRP A 110 -15.66 7.53 30.37
CA TRP A 110 -14.97 7.22 29.13
C TRP A 110 -14.52 5.74 29.08
N MET A 111 -13.93 5.22 30.15
CA MET A 111 -13.51 3.82 30.23
C MET A 111 -14.69 2.86 30.11
N MET A 112 -15.83 3.16 30.75
CA MET A 112 -17.06 2.37 30.62
C MET A 112 -17.54 2.33 29.17
N LEU A 113 -17.58 3.48 28.49
CA LEU A 113 -17.96 3.56 27.09
C LEU A 113 -16.99 2.80 26.18
N ALA A 114 -15.69 2.93 26.40
CA ALA A 114 -14.66 2.22 25.63
C ALA A 114 -14.81 0.70 25.76
N ASN A 115 -15.04 0.19 26.98
CA ASN A 115 -15.30 -1.24 27.23
C ASN A 115 -16.58 -1.74 26.57
N MET A 116 -17.63 -0.92 26.51
CA MET A 116 -18.87 -1.26 25.82
C MET A 116 -18.70 -1.28 24.29
N LEU A 117 -18.05 -0.27 23.71
CA LEU A 117 -17.96 -0.08 22.26
C LEU A 117 -16.82 -0.87 21.61
N GLY A 118 -15.75 -1.17 22.36
CA GLY A 118 -14.54 -1.83 21.85
C GLY A 118 -14.87 -3.08 21.02
N PRO A 119 -15.73 -3.97 21.58
CA PRO A 119 -16.55 -4.97 20.92
C PRO A 119 -16.79 -4.81 19.43
N ALA A 120 -17.77 -3.93 19.21
CA ALA A 120 -18.38 -3.61 17.96
C ALA A 120 -17.44 -2.82 17.06
N LEU A 121 -16.58 -1.96 17.62
CA LEU A 121 -15.59 -1.22 16.85
C LEU A 121 -14.56 -2.14 16.20
N ARG A 122 -14.04 -3.13 16.95
CA ARG A 122 -13.14 -4.14 16.39
C ARG A 122 -13.82 -4.91 15.25
N HIS A 123 -15.03 -5.43 15.50
CA HIS A 123 -15.78 -6.17 14.47
C HIS A 123 -16.08 -5.30 13.24
N ALA A 124 -16.46 -4.04 13.43
CA ALA A 124 -16.71 -3.13 12.32
C ALA A 124 -15.46 -2.88 11.48
N VAL A 125 -14.29 -2.72 12.11
CA VAL A 125 -13.01 -2.56 11.38
C VAL A 125 -12.63 -3.84 10.63
N GLU A 126 -12.77 -5.01 11.26
CA GLU A 126 -12.51 -6.31 10.63
C GLU A 126 -13.44 -6.56 9.43
N LEU A 127 -14.75 -6.33 9.59
CA LEU A 127 -15.72 -6.47 8.51
C LEU A 127 -15.42 -5.50 7.36
N ASN A 128 -15.11 -4.23 7.67
CA ASN A 128 -14.73 -3.27 6.63
C ASN A 128 -13.46 -3.70 5.90
N HIS A 129 -12.49 -4.30 6.61
CA HIS A 129 -11.28 -4.80 5.98
C HIS A 129 -11.57 -5.95 5.01
N ILE A 130 -12.37 -6.93 5.44
CA ILE A 130 -12.78 -8.06 4.60
C ILE A 130 -13.57 -7.57 3.38
N LEU A 131 -14.58 -6.72 3.59
CA LEU A 131 -15.40 -6.18 2.52
C LEU A 131 -14.61 -5.34 1.53
N SER A 132 -13.67 -4.51 2.00
CA SER A 132 -12.78 -3.71 1.14
C SER A 132 -11.87 -4.60 0.30
N GLY A 133 -11.34 -5.68 0.89
CA GLY A 133 -10.56 -6.69 0.16
C GLY A 133 -11.38 -7.35 -0.96
N LEU A 134 -12.59 -7.82 -0.64
CA LEU A 134 -13.49 -8.45 -1.61
C LEU A 134 -13.94 -7.48 -2.72
N ARG A 135 -14.24 -6.23 -2.38
CA ARG A 135 -14.60 -5.19 -3.36
C ARG A 135 -13.43 -4.87 -4.29
N LEU A 136 -12.22 -4.75 -3.74
CA LEU A 136 -11.02 -4.56 -4.55
C LEU A 136 -10.77 -5.75 -5.48
N GLU A 137 -10.86 -6.97 -4.97
CA GLU A 137 -10.73 -8.18 -5.77
C GLU A 137 -11.74 -8.22 -6.93
N ASN A 138 -13.01 -7.92 -6.64
CA ASN A 138 -14.06 -7.85 -7.65
C ASN A 138 -13.81 -6.72 -8.67
N ALA A 139 -13.38 -5.54 -8.22
CA ALA A 139 -13.04 -4.43 -9.11
C ALA A 139 -11.88 -4.79 -10.04
N LEU A 140 -10.89 -5.53 -9.55
CA LEU A 140 -9.77 -6.04 -10.36
C LEU A 140 -10.24 -7.07 -11.39
N LEU A 141 -11.03 -8.05 -10.97
CA LEU A 141 -11.59 -9.08 -11.86
C LEU A 141 -12.49 -8.47 -12.95
N ALA A 142 -13.29 -7.46 -12.61
CA ALA A 142 -14.12 -6.72 -13.58
C ALA A 142 -13.29 -6.00 -14.65
N GLN A 143 -12.02 -5.69 -14.36
CA GLN A 143 -11.06 -5.13 -15.32
C GLN A 143 -10.21 -6.21 -16.03
N GLY A 144 -10.50 -7.49 -15.80
CA GLY A 144 -9.76 -8.62 -16.38
C GLY A 144 -8.44 -8.95 -15.66
N LEU A 145 -8.17 -8.30 -14.53
CA LEU A 145 -6.95 -8.54 -13.75
C LEU A 145 -7.16 -9.70 -12.78
N THR A 146 -6.17 -10.59 -12.67
CA THR A 146 -6.22 -11.72 -11.73
C THR A 146 -5.48 -11.36 -10.44
N PRO A 147 -6.17 -11.17 -9.30
CA PRO A 147 -5.54 -10.75 -8.04
C PRO A 147 -4.75 -11.87 -7.36
N THR A 148 -5.11 -13.13 -7.65
CA THR A 148 -4.52 -14.31 -7.01
C THR A 148 -3.01 -14.37 -7.23
N GLY A 149 -2.26 -14.28 -6.13
CA GLY A 149 -0.81 -14.30 -6.15
C GLY A 149 -0.14 -12.99 -6.59
N ALA A 150 -0.89 -11.99 -7.05
CA ALA A 150 -0.34 -10.70 -7.44
C ALA A 150 0.05 -9.86 -6.22
N ALA A 151 1.14 -9.09 -6.35
CA ALA A 151 1.42 -7.97 -5.47
C ALA A 151 0.43 -6.84 -5.75
N ILE A 152 -0.24 -6.37 -4.70
CA ILE A 152 -1.21 -5.28 -4.78
C ILE A 152 -0.74 -4.19 -3.83
N LEU A 153 -0.52 -2.99 -4.38
CA LEU A 153 -0.24 -1.79 -3.61
C LEU A 153 -1.33 -0.76 -3.88
N VAL A 154 -1.85 -0.15 -2.82
CA VAL A 154 -2.75 0.99 -2.88
C VAL A 154 -1.96 2.23 -2.52
N LEU A 155 -2.04 3.24 -3.38
CA LEU A 155 -1.19 4.41 -3.37
C LEU A 155 -2.04 5.69 -3.37
N SER A 156 -1.52 6.72 -2.73
CA SER A 156 -1.96 8.10 -2.95
C SER A 156 -1.47 8.63 -4.30
N ASP A 157 -1.97 9.81 -4.69
CA ASP A 157 -1.51 10.50 -5.90
C ASP A 157 -0.04 10.92 -5.84
N ASP A 158 0.52 11.12 -4.64
CA ASP A 158 1.93 11.44 -4.41
C ASP A 158 2.82 10.20 -4.18
N ARG A 159 2.37 9.03 -4.65
CA ARG A 159 3.07 7.73 -4.60
C ARG A 159 3.22 7.13 -3.21
N ARG A 160 2.60 7.70 -2.17
CA ARG A 160 2.67 7.14 -0.82
C ARG A 160 1.91 5.83 -0.76
N ILE A 161 2.54 4.78 -0.23
CA ILE A 161 1.93 3.47 -0.05
C ILE A 161 0.96 3.54 1.14
N LEU A 162 -0.34 3.46 0.85
CA LEU A 162 -1.43 3.44 1.83
C LEU A 162 -1.69 2.02 2.32
N PHE A 163 -1.56 1.04 1.44
CA PHE A 163 -1.71 -0.38 1.76
C PHE A 163 -0.87 -1.23 0.79
N ALA A 164 -0.38 -2.37 1.28
CA ALA A 164 0.13 -3.43 0.43
C ALA A 164 -0.34 -4.79 0.95
N ASN A 165 -0.70 -5.69 0.03
CA ASN A 165 -1.00 -7.07 0.41
C ASN A 165 0.29 -7.83 0.77
N ALA A 166 0.15 -9.06 1.28
CA ALA A 166 1.32 -9.86 1.68
C ALA A 166 2.33 -10.12 0.55
N MET A 167 1.90 -10.05 -0.72
CA MET A 167 2.83 -10.16 -1.85
C MET A 167 3.51 -8.83 -2.16
N GLY A 168 2.79 -7.71 -2.10
CA GLY A 168 3.35 -6.37 -2.24
C GLY A 168 4.40 -6.06 -1.17
N GLU A 169 4.12 -6.42 0.09
CA GLU A 169 5.11 -6.29 1.17
C GLU A 169 6.36 -7.15 0.94
N ARG A 170 6.20 -8.36 0.39
CA ARG A 170 7.34 -9.20 0.01
C ARG A 170 8.16 -8.59 -1.12
N ASP A 171 7.51 -8.04 -2.13
CA ASP A 171 8.19 -7.38 -3.26
C ASP A 171 8.94 -6.12 -2.81
N LEU A 172 8.34 -5.32 -1.92
CA LEU A 172 8.99 -4.17 -1.29
C LEU A 172 10.21 -4.60 -0.47
N ALA A 173 10.08 -5.66 0.35
CA ALA A 173 11.14 -6.17 1.20
C ALA A 173 12.33 -6.75 0.40
N ARG A 174 12.07 -7.40 -0.75
CA ARG A 174 13.13 -7.86 -1.65
C ARG A 174 13.92 -6.70 -2.25
N GLY A 175 13.26 -5.58 -2.51
CA GLY A 175 13.92 -4.36 -2.99
C GLY A 175 14.42 -4.40 -4.43
N GLU A 176 14.13 -5.48 -5.18
CA GLU A 176 14.63 -5.74 -6.54
C GLU A 176 14.01 -4.79 -7.57
N ALA A 177 12.67 -4.73 -7.61
CA ALA A 177 11.92 -3.89 -8.56
C ALA A 177 11.36 -2.62 -7.90
N LEU A 178 10.94 -2.74 -6.64
CA LEU A 178 10.29 -1.70 -5.86
C LEU A 178 11.21 -1.22 -4.73
N GLY A 179 11.12 0.04 -4.37
CA GLY A 179 11.70 0.61 -3.17
C GLY A 179 10.69 1.53 -2.49
N GLY A 180 10.72 1.56 -1.16
CA GLY A 180 10.10 2.60 -0.37
C GLY A 180 11.18 3.54 0.17
N ASP A 181 10.96 4.85 0.15
CA ASP A 181 11.76 5.77 0.96
C ASP A 181 11.33 5.73 2.45
N LEU A 182 12.01 6.51 3.29
CA LEU A 182 11.69 6.64 4.72
C LEU A 182 10.26 7.18 4.96
N TRP A 183 9.63 7.78 3.96
CA TRP A 183 8.27 8.31 4.01
C TRP A 183 7.25 7.41 3.29
N ARG A 184 7.62 6.16 2.98
CA ARG A 184 6.80 5.17 2.26
C ARG A 184 6.34 5.61 0.87
N ARG A 185 7.09 6.48 0.19
CA ARG A 185 6.86 6.75 -1.22
C ARG A 185 7.42 5.61 -2.06
N LEU A 186 6.59 5.09 -2.95
CA LEU A 186 6.98 4.05 -3.88
C LEU A 186 7.88 4.63 -4.98
N HIS A 187 8.99 3.96 -5.19
CA HIS A 187 9.90 4.16 -6.32
C HIS A 187 10.13 2.83 -7.04
N LEU A 188 10.17 2.89 -8.37
CA LEU A 188 10.65 1.77 -9.17
C LEU A 188 12.16 1.90 -9.36
N ARG A 189 12.90 0.80 -9.21
CA ARG A 189 14.37 0.80 -9.25
C ARG A 189 14.93 1.15 -10.63
N ASP A 190 14.24 0.71 -11.68
CA ASP A 190 14.57 1.08 -13.05
C ASP A 190 14.00 2.46 -13.41
N ALA A 191 14.87 3.37 -13.85
CA ALA A 191 14.49 4.77 -14.14
C ALA A 191 13.47 4.90 -15.28
N LEU A 192 13.50 3.99 -16.26
CA LEU A 192 12.49 3.97 -17.33
C LEU A 192 11.13 3.51 -16.80
N SER A 193 11.12 2.46 -15.97
CA SER A 193 9.92 1.97 -15.29
C SER A 193 9.33 3.05 -14.37
N ASP A 194 10.14 3.78 -13.60
CA ASP A 194 9.67 4.84 -12.69
C ASP A 194 9.06 6.04 -13.44
N ARG A 195 9.66 6.45 -14.56
CA ARG A 195 9.09 7.49 -15.44
C ARG A 195 7.79 7.04 -16.08
N ALA A 196 7.71 5.79 -16.54
CA ALA A 196 6.49 5.22 -17.11
C ALA A 196 5.37 5.15 -16.07
N PHE A 197 5.71 4.78 -14.83
CA PHE A 197 4.80 4.79 -13.70
C PHE A 197 4.29 6.20 -13.36
N GLU A 198 5.16 7.21 -13.29
CA GLU A 198 4.75 8.62 -13.11
C GLU A 198 3.76 9.08 -14.19
N ALA A 199 4.09 8.81 -15.45
CA ALA A 199 3.23 9.16 -16.57
C ALA A 199 1.90 8.40 -16.50
N GLY A 200 1.93 7.14 -16.06
CA GLY A 200 0.77 6.29 -15.80
C GLY A 200 -0.12 6.87 -14.72
N LEU A 201 0.43 7.27 -13.56
CA LEU A 201 -0.31 7.91 -12.46
C LEU A 201 -1.08 9.14 -12.93
N ARG A 202 -0.41 10.01 -13.71
CA ARG A 202 -1.01 11.23 -14.27
C ARG A 202 -2.07 10.97 -15.32
N ARG A 203 -2.07 9.80 -15.97
CA ARG A 203 -3.05 9.40 -17.00
C ARG A 203 -4.18 8.54 -16.45
N CYS A 204 -3.98 7.89 -15.31
CA CYS A 204 -4.95 7.02 -14.69
C CYS A 204 -6.14 7.86 -14.19
N ARG A 205 -7.34 7.58 -14.71
CA ARG A 205 -8.59 8.28 -14.38
C ARG A 205 -9.58 7.30 -13.76
N PRO A 206 -10.49 7.75 -12.89
CA PRO A 206 -11.56 6.89 -12.38
C PRO A 206 -12.37 6.32 -13.54
N ASN A 207 -12.80 5.06 -13.44
CA ASN A 207 -13.56 4.32 -14.46
C ASN A 207 -12.86 4.14 -15.83
N ALA A 208 -11.58 4.48 -15.96
CA ALA A 208 -10.81 4.17 -17.16
C ALA A 208 -10.22 2.74 -17.08
N PRO A 209 -9.97 2.09 -18.24
CA PRO A 209 -9.27 0.81 -18.27
C PRO A 209 -7.88 0.90 -17.60
N PRO A 210 -7.36 -0.22 -17.05
CA PRO A 210 -6.04 -0.23 -16.45
C PRO A 210 -4.94 0.18 -17.44
N ILE A 211 -3.95 0.90 -16.93
CA ILE A 211 -2.75 1.24 -17.69
C ILE A 211 -1.69 0.17 -17.38
N ALA A 212 -1.35 -0.62 -18.40
CA ALA A 212 -0.24 -1.55 -18.34
C ALA A 212 1.10 -0.79 -18.40
N LEU A 213 2.04 -1.14 -17.54
CA LEU A 213 3.40 -0.62 -17.53
C LEU A 213 4.39 -1.74 -17.24
N ARG A 214 5.57 -1.66 -17.86
CA ARG A 214 6.65 -2.61 -17.60
C ARG A 214 7.37 -2.21 -16.31
N VAL A 215 7.52 -3.16 -15.41
CA VAL A 215 8.33 -3.09 -14.20
C VAL A 215 9.54 -3.98 -14.41
N ALA A 216 10.70 -3.37 -14.63
CA ALA A 216 11.95 -4.11 -14.75
C ALA A 216 12.50 -4.51 -13.38
N GLU A 217 13.19 -5.65 -13.34
CA GLU A 217 13.93 -6.16 -12.18
C GLU A 217 15.43 -6.15 -12.50
N PRO A 218 16.16 -5.07 -12.18
CA PRO A 218 17.56 -4.92 -12.58
C PRO A 218 18.46 -6.07 -12.10
N GLY A 219 18.15 -6.68 -10.96
CA GLY A 219 18.94 -7.78 -10.39
C GLY A 219 18.79 -9.12 -11.14
N THR A 220 17.69 -9.33 -11.86
CA THR A 220 17.39 -10.60 -12.54
C THR A 220 17.36 -10.45 -14.07
N GLY A 221 17.25 -9.22 -14.58
CA GLY A 221 17.00 -8.95 -16.00
C GLY A 221 15.56 -9.24 -16.45
N ALA A 222 14.71 -9.72 -15.53
CA ALA A 222 13.31 -9.99 -15.81
C ALA A 222 12.47 -8.71 -15.87
N SER A 223 11.25 -8.83 -16.39
CA SER A 223 10.25 -7.78 -16.23
C SER A 223 8.85 -8.34 -16.07
N ARG A 224 8.06 -7.63 -15.27
CA ARG A 224 6.64 -7.89 -15.04
C ARG A 224 5.81 -6.78 -15.68
N ILE A 225 4.62 -7.11 -16.16
CA ILE A 225 3.66 -6.07 -16.58
C ILE A 225 2.76 -5.78 -15.40
N ALA A 226 2.93 -4.60 -14.83
CA ALA A 226 2.07 -4.10 -13.77
C ALA A 226 0.92 -3.29 -14.35
N HIS A 227 -0.18 -3.23 -13.61
CA HIS A 227 -1.40 -2.54 -14.01
C HIS A 227 -1.73 -1.44 -13.01
N LEU A 228 -1.93 -0.23 -13.53
CA LEU A 228 -2.40 0.92 -12.78
C LEU A 228 -3.89 1.13 -13.00
N LEU A 229 -4.62 1.17 -11.90
CA LEU A 229 -6.06 1.33 -11.83
C LEU A 229 -6.38 2.43 -10.83
N ARG A 230 -7.39 3.26 -11.11
CA ARG A 230 -7.90 4.23 -10.15
C ARG A 230 -9.29 3.80 -9.68
N VAL A 231 -9.42 3.52 -8.39
CA VAL A 231 -10.68 3.10 -7.77
C VAL A 231 -11.22 4.22 -6.88
N GLY A 232 -12.55 4.39 -6.89
CA GLY A 232 -13.22 5.34 -6.02
C GLY A 232 -13.47 4.79 -4.61
N PRO A 233 -14.03 5.62 -3.72
CA PRO A 233 -14.33 5.26 -2.33
C PRO A 233 -15.39 4.15 -2.21
N GLU A 234 -16.15 3.86 -3.26
CA GLU A 234 -17.10 2.74 -3.28
C GLU A 234 -16.40 1.39 -3.20
N VAL A 235 -15.22 1.26 -3.81
CA VAL A 235 -14.41 0.03 -3.81
C VAL A 235 -13.56 -0.05 -2.56
N LEU A 236 -12.89 1.05 -2.21
CA LEU A 236 -12.02 1.16 -1.04
C LEU A 236 -12.47 2.33 -0.16
N PRO A 237 -13.58 2.19 0.60
CA PRO A 237 -14.03 3.24 1.51
C PRO A 237 -12.98 3.52 2.60
N PHE A 238 -12.14 2.52 2.87
CA PHE A 238 -11.05 2.54 3.83
C PHE A 238 -9.78 1.97 3.19
N ALA A 239 -9.16 2.72 2.28
CA ALA A 239 -7.85 2.38 1.71
C ALA A 239 -6.70 2.39 2.76
N GLY A 240 -7.04 2.81 3.98
CA GLY A 240 -6.23 2.92 5.19
C GLY A 240 -7.06 3.73 6.19
N ILE A 241 -6.67 3.80 7.46
CA ILE A 241 -7.32 4.75 8.40
C ILE A 241 -6.93 6.20 8.05
N ASP A 242 -5.90 6.42 7.22
CA ASP A 242 -5.55 7.72 6.65
C ASP A 242 -6.70 8.38 5.84
N THR A 243 -7.68 7.59 5.35
CA THR A 243 -8.86 8.12 4.64
C THR A 243 -9.99 8.60 5.56
N LEU A 244 -9.89 8.48 6.89
CA LEU A 244 -10.78 9.18 7.82
C LEU A 244 -10.37 10.65 8.06
N ARG A 245 -9.35 11.15 7.37
CA ARG A 245 -9.16 12.60 7.19
C ARG A 245 -10.41 13.16 6.52
N ARG A 246 -10.80 14.38 6.90
CA ARG A 246 -11.92 15.17 6.33
C ARG A 246 -11.87 15.38 4.80
N THR A 247 -10.88 14.81 4.12
CA THR A 247 -10.74 14.67 2.68
C THR A 247 -10.15 13.29 2.40
N ALA A 248 -10.97 12.23 2.49
CA ALA A 248 -10.64 11.00 1.78
C ALA A 248 -10.40 11.41 0.30
N PRO A 249 -9.30 11.01 -0.34
CA PRO A 249 -9.13 11.31 -1.75
C PRO A 249 -10.31 10.67 -2.50
N ASP A 250 -10.90 11.40 -3.45
CA ASP A 250 -12.04 10.92 -4.26
C ASP A 250 -11.72 9.63 -5.02
N SER A 251 -10.46 9.22 -5.05
CA SER A 251 -9.99 7.93 -5.53
C SER A 251 -8.59 7.61 -5.03
N VAL A 252 -8.22 6.32 -5.05
CA VAL A 252 -6.85 5.86 -4.83
C VAL A 252 -6.32 5.11 -6.04
N VAL A 253 -5.01 5.02 -6.17
CA VAL A 253 -4.38 4.25 -7.24
C VAL A 253 -4.01 2.86 -6.75
N VAL A 254 -4.38 1.84 -7.50
CA VAL A 254 -4.02 0.45 -7.26
C VAL A 254 -2.99 0.04 -8.31
N LEU A 255 -1.82 -0.38 -7.83
CA LEU A 255 -0.79 -1.02 -8.64
C LEU A 255 -0.87 -2.53 -8.42
N VAL A 256 -1.12 -3.28 -9.50
CA VAL A 256 -1.17 -4.75 -9.48
C VAL A 256 0.01 -5.29 -10.27
N ILE A 257 0.86 -6.08 -9.62
CA ILE A 257 2.03 -6.71 -10.23
C ILE A 257 1.86 -8.22 -10.14
N PRO A 258 1.65 -8.93 -11.27
CA PRO A 258 1.53 -10.39 -11.29
C PRO A 258 2.77 -11.09 -10.72
N ALA A 259 2.60 -12.29 -10.18
CA ALA A 259 3.73 -13.08 -9.69
C ALA A 259 4.66 -13.57 -10.81
N ALA A 260 4.09 -13.94 -11.96
CA ALA A 260 4.84 -14.39 -13.11
C ALA A 260 5.39 -13.20 -13.90
N SER A 261 6.62 -13.33 -14.39
CA SER A 261 7.17 -12.44 -15.41
C SER A 261 6.31 -12.49 -16.68
N ALA A 262 6.38 -11.42 -17.46
CA ALA A 262 5.68 -11.36 -18.74
C ALA A 262 6.14 -12.50 -19.67
N ALA A 263 7.43 -12.87 -19.59
CA ALA A 263 7.99 -13.94 -20.39
C ALA A 263 7.42 -15.32 -19.98
N GLU A 264 7.33 -15.61 -18.68
CA GLU A 264 6.74 -16.84 -18.16
C GLU A 264 5.27 -16.98 -18.54
N THR A 265 4.51 -15.88 -18.56
CA THR A 265 3.12 -15.88 -19.04
C THR A 265 3.06 -16.31 -20.51
N LEU A 266 3.88 -15.72 -21.38
CA LEU A 266 3.92 -16.10 -22.79
C LEU A 266 4.40 -17.55 -22.99
N MET A 267 5.39 -18.00 -22.21
CA MET A 267 5.84 -19.40 -22.27
C MET A 267 4.71 -20.37 -21.90
N ARG A 268 4.00 -20.07 -20.81
CA ARG A 268 2.93 -20.93 -20.29
C ARG A 268 1.71 -21.00 -21.21
N TYR A 269 1.27 -19.87 -21.76
CA TYR A 269 0.01 -19.79 -22.50
C TYR A 269 0.17 -19.90 -24.02
N LEU A 270 1.34 -19.57 -24.57
CA LEU A 270 1.61 -19.63 -26.01
C LEU A 270 2.65 -20.68 -26.40
N GLY A 271 3.22 -21.41 -25.43
CA GLY A 271 4.26 -22.42 -25.69
C GLY A 271 5.54 -21.82 -26.30
N LEU A 272 5.80 -20.53 -26.05
CA LEU A 272 7.02 -19.88 -26.49
C LEU A 272 8.20 -20.33 -25.63
N THR A 273 9.39 -20.31 -26.20
CA THR A 273 10.65 -20.40 -25.45
C THR A 273 10.96 -19.06 -24.80
N LEU A 274 11.86 -19.03 -23.82
CA LEU A 274 12.30 -17.78 -23.18
C LEU A 274 12.77 -16.74 -24.21
N ALA A 275 13.61 -17.17 -25.16
CA ALA A 275 14.16 -16.28 -26.18
C ALA A 275 13.08 -15.73 -27.15
N GLU A 276 12.04 -16.51 -27.44
CA GLU A 276 10.90 -16.09 -28.25
C GLU A 276 10.00 -15.12 -27.47
N SER A 277 9.75 -15.39 -26.18
CA SER A 277 8.99 -14.51 -25.30
C SER A 277 9.66 -13.14 -25.15
N GLU A 278 10.98 -13.09 -25.00
CA GLU A 278 11.73 -11.83 -24.95
C GLU A 278 11.57 -11.00 -26.23
N VAL A 279 11.67 -11.62 -27.41
CA VAL A 279 11.44 -10.93 -28.70
C VAL A 279 10.01 -10.45 -28.80
N ALA A 280 9.04 -11.28 -28.43
CA ALA A 280 7.63 -10.96 -28.47
C ALA A 280 7.30 -9.74 -27.59
N LEU A 281 7.83 -9.68 -26.37
CA LEU A 281 7.65 -8.56 -25.44
C LEU A 281 8.35 -7.30 -25.91
N ALA A 282 9.54 -7.42 -26.51
CA ALA A 282 10.27 -6.29 -27.07
C ALA A 282 9.52 -5.65 -28.26
N LEU A 283 8.97 -6.47 -29.16
CA LEU A 283 8.11 -6.02 -30.25
C LEU A 283 6.82 -5.38 -29.71
N HIS A 284 6.22 -5.95 -28.66
CA HIS A 284 5.06 -5.36 -27.98
C HIS A 284 5.38 -3.99 -27.34
N SER A 285 6.60 -3.83 -26.84
CA SER A 285 7.11 -2.56 -26.27
C SER A 285 7.47 -1.52 -27.34
N GLY A 286 7.23 -1.81 -28.62
CA GLY A 286 7.48 -0.89 -29.74
C GLY A 286 8.91 -0.91 -30.29
N GLN A 287 9.77 -1.82 -29.82
CA GLN A 287 11.14 -1.93 -30.35
C GLN A 287 11.14 -2.54 -31.75
N THR A 288 12.02 -2.04 -32.60
CA THR A 288 12.28 -2.55 -33.95
C THR A 288 13.18 -3.79 -33.91
N PRO A 289 13.13 -4.70 -34.90
CA PRO A 289 14.02 -5.85 -34.95
C PRO A 289 15.52 -5.51 -34.86
N THR A 290 15.91 -4.32 -35.32
CA THR A 290 17.30 -3.84 -35.24
C THR A 290 17.69 -3.45 -33.81
N GLU A 291 16.82 -2.74 -33.10
CA GLU A 291 17.04 -2.38 -31.69
C GLU A 291 17.07 -3.63 -30.81
N ILE A 292 16.20 -4.60 -31.08
CA ILE A 292 16.18 -5.89 -30.37
C ILE A 292 17.47 -6.67 -30.59
N ALA A 293 17.96 -6.69 -31.83
CA ALA A 293 19.22 -7.35 -32.19
C ALA A 293 20.41 -6.72 -31.46
N ALA A 294 20.48 -5.39 -31.44
CA ALA A 294 21.52 -4.64 -30.72
C ALA A 294 21.47 -4.90 -29.21
N ALA A 295 20.28 -4.85 -28.60
CA ALA A 295 20.09 -5.07 -27.17
C ALA A 295 20.47 -6.49 -26.73
N ARG A 296 20.28 -7.50 -27.59
CA ARG A 296 20.53 -8.91 -27.29
C ARG A 296 21.89 -9.43 -27.79
N GLY A 297 22.67 -8.60 -28.49
CA GLY A 297 23.96 -9.02 -29.07
C GLY A 297 23.83 -10.11 -30.14
N VAL A 298 22.73 -10.14 -30.90
CA VAL A 298 22.47 -11.14 -31.96
C VAL A 298 22.26 -10.47 -33.31
N SER A 299 22.28 -11.24 -34.40
CA SER A 299 22.01 -10.70 -35.73
C SER A 299 20.52 -10.31 -35.90
N VAL A 300 20.25 -9.29 -36.71
CA VAL A 300 18.87 -8.93 -37.12
C VAL A 300 18.17 -10.11 -37.80
N HIS A 301 18.92 -10.95 -38.52
CA HIS A 301 18.39 -12.16 -39.14
C HIS A 301 17.86 -13.16 -38.10
N THR A 302 18.59 -13.34 -36.99
CA THR A 302 18.16 -14.17 -35.85
C THR A 302 16.85 -13.66 -35.26
N VAL A 303 16.74 -12.35 -35.02
CA VAL A 303 15.51 -11.73 -34.50
C VAL A 303 14.35 -11.95 -35.46
N ARG A 304 14.54 -11.71 -36.77
CA ARG A 304 13.50 -11.95 -37.79
C ARG A 304 13.04 -13.40 -37.85
N SER A 305 13.98 -14.35 -37.73
CA SER A 305 13.66 -15.78 -37.68
C SER A 305 12.82 -16.13 -36.44
N GLN A 306 13.23 -15.62 -35.27
CA GLN A 306 12.45 -15.76 -34.03
C GLN A 306 11.07 -15.11 -34.15
N THR A 307 10.95 -13.91 -34.75
CA THR A 307 9.65 -13.28 -35.01
C THR A 307 8.76 -14.17 -35.88
N LYS A 308 9.30 -14.79 -36.94
CA LYS A 308 8.54 -15.72 -37.79
C LYS A 308 8.09 -16.97 -37.02
N ALA A 309 8.95 -17.52 -36.18
CA ALA A 309 8.62 -18.66 -35.33
C ALA A 309 7.50 -18.31 -34.34
N VAL A 310 7.57 -17.14 -33.70
CA VAL A 310 6.53 -16.66 -32.78
C VAL A 310 5.19 -16.47 -33.49
N LEU A 311 5.18 -15.83 -34.66
CA LEU A 311 3.96 -15.67 -35.47
C LEU A 311 3.33 -17.04 -35.80
N GLY A 312 4.16 -18.02 -36.18
CA GLY A 312 3.73 -19.39 -36.46
C GLY A 312 3.14 -20.09 -35.23
N LYS A 313 3.82 -20.05 -34.08
CA LYS A 313 3.35 -20.65 -32.82
C LYS A 313 2.06 -20.00 -32.30
N CYS A 314 1.90 -18.71 -32.52
CA CYS A 314 0.71 -17.96 -32.11
C CYS A 314 -0.42 -17.99 -33.14
N ALA A 315 -0.25 -18.71 -34.26
CA ALA A 315 -1.20 -18.80 -35.37
C ALA A 315 -1.67 -17.43 -35.93
N VAL A 316 -0.80 -16.43 -35.91
CA VAL A 316 -1.06 -15.07 -36.45
C VAL A 316 -0.16 -14.79 -37.65
N ARG A 317 -0.58 -13.89 -38.53
CA ARG A 317 0.14 -13.60 -39.78
C ARG A 317 0.87 -12.28 -39.76
N ARG A 318 0.48 -11.36 -38.88
CA ARG A 318 1.04 -9.99 -38.83
C ARG A 318 1.62 -9.69 -37.45
N GLN A 319 2.70 -8.90 -37.44
CA GLN A 319 3.29 -8.40 -36.19
C GLN A 319 2.26 -7.60 -35.36
N SER A 320 1.39 -6.82 -35.99
CA SER A 320 0.33 -6.08 -35.28
C SER A 320 -0.68 -7.00 -34.58
N GLU A 321 -1.01 -8.16 -35.18
CA GLU A 321 -1.87 -9.18 -34.56
C GLU A 321 -1.18 -9.82 -33.36
N LEU A 322 0.12 -10.12 -33.48
CA LEU A 322 0.92 -10.63 -32.37
C LEU A 322 0.98 -9.64 -31.20
N VAL A 323 1.26 -8.36 -31.50
CA VAL A 323 1.30 -7.29 -30.49
C VAL A 323 -0.05 -7.14 -29.79
N ALA A 324 -1.16 -7.25 -30.52
CA ALA A 324 -2.50 -7.23 -29.97
C ALA A 324 -2.81 -8.46 -29.10
N LEU A 325 -2.37 -9.66 -29.52
CA LEU A 325 -2.53 -10.90 -28.75
C LEU A 325 -1.76 -10.85 -27.43
N ILE A 326 -0.47 -10.48 -27.49
CA ILE A 326 0.37 -10.31 -26.31
C ILE A 326 -0.28 -9.30 -25.37
N GLY A 327 -0.72 -8.15 -25.90
CA GLY A 327 -1.39 -7.11 -25.13
C GLY A 327 -2.71 -7.52 -24.48
N ARG A 328 -3.27 -8.70 -24.77
CA ARG A 328 -4.40 -9.30 -24.04
C ARG A 328 -3.95 -10.28 -22.95
N LEU A 329 -2.81 -10.94 -23.15
CA LEU A 329 -2.28 -11.96 -22.23
C LEU A 329 -1.45 -11.37 -21.10
N VAL A 330 -0.78 -10.24 -21.36
CA VAL A 330 -0.03 -9.50 -20.34
C VAL A 330 -0.82 -8.32 -19.77
N ARG A 331 -2.15 -8.34 -19.98
CA ARG A 331 -3.10 -7.29 -19.57
C ARG A 331 -3.72 -7.55 -18.20
#